data_AF-A0AA38M6E9-F1
#
_entry.id   AF-A0AA38M6E9-F1
#
_cell.length_a   1.000
_cell.length_b   1.000
_cell.length_c   1.000
_cell.angle_alpha   90.00
_cell.angle_beta   90.00
_cell.angle_gamma   90.00
#
_symmetry.space_group_name_H-M   'P 1'
#
loop_
_entity.id
_entity.type
_entity.pdbx_description
1 polymer ?
#
loop_
_entity_poly.entity_id
_entity_poly.type
_entity_poly.pdbx_seq_one_letter_code
_entity_poly.pdbx_strand_id
1 'polypeptide(L)'
;MHFDINSNSQLSALPYAAMYLTGLVVSPLFDTLVANNTISITVARKISNSLASVLPAAALTCLAFLENFEPNLVNALLIVAVGTSAFQQSGYMLNTIDLTPNHAGTLFGLINGINNIFSLLAPLTVRLLGSDKSDPILWRKVFLLSAGIYIACGLFYAIFTSADVQRWNGTEKEEEKTEKK
;
A
#
# COMPACT_ATOMS: atom_id res chain seq x y z
N MET A 1 0.08 23.92 20.97
CA MET A 1 -0.76 22.72 20.88
C MET A 1 -1.99 22.93 21.76
N HIS A 2 -3.02 23.57 21.23
CA HIS A 2 -4.35 23.68 21.86
C HIS A 2 -5.37 23.47 20.74
N PHE A 3 -5.57 22.21 20.35
CA PHE A 3 -6.65 21.83 19.45
C PHE A 3 -7.66 21.04 20.26
N ASP A 4 -8.91 21.49 20.24
CA ASP A 4 -10.05 20.81 20.86
C ASP A 4 -10.08 19.33 20.46
N ILE A 5 -10.18 18.45 21.46
CA ILE A 5 -10.16 16.99 21.30
C ILE A 5 -11.27 16.54 20.34
N ASN A 6 -12.40 17.25 20.32
CA ASN A 6 -13.51 16.98 19.40
C ASN A 6 -13.14 17.26 17.94
N SER A 7 -12.55 18.42 17.63
CA SER A 7 -12.13 18.78 16.27
C SER A 7 -11.03 17.85 15.75
N ASN A 8 -10.10 17.45 16.62
CA ASN A 8 -9.03 16.53 16.26
C ASN A 8 -9.53 15.10 16.03
N SER A 9 -10.57 14.67 16.76
CA SER A 9 -11.21 13.36 16.55
C SER A 9 -11.96 13.27 15.21
N GLN A 10 -12.64 14.35 14.81
CA GLN A 10 -13.31 14.44 13.51
C GLN A 10 -12.29 14.46 12.37
N LEU A 11 -11.24 15.29 12.49
CA LEU A 11 -10.15 15.36 11.50
C LEU A 11 -9.41 14.03 11.34
N SER A 12 -9.24 13.27 12.42
CA SER A 12 -8.59 11.95 12.38
C SER A 12 -9.50 10.86 11.82
N ALA A 13 -10.83 11.00 11.92
CA ALA A 13 -11.78 10.01 11.40
C ALA A 13 -11.99 10.11 9.87
N LEU A 14 -11.85 11.30 9.30
CA LEU A 14 -12.06 11.56 7.86
C LEU A 14 -11.21 10.67 6.93
N PRO A 15 -9.88 10.52 7.16
CA PRO A 15 -9.04 9.68 6.29
C PRO A 15 -9.45 8.20 6.32
N TYR A 16 -9.80 7.68 7.50
CA TYR A 16 -10.25 6.29 7.63
C TYR A 16 -11.63 6.06 7.02
N ALA A 17 -12.55 7.02 7.19
CA ALA A 17 -13.85 6.98 6.52
C ALA A 17 -13.69 7.03 5.00
N ALA A 18 -12.80 7.89 4.48
CA ALA A 18 -12.48 7.95 3.06
C ALA A 18 -11.89 6.64 2.55
N MET A 19 -10.95 6.02 3.28
CA MET A 19 -10.39 4.70 2.95
C MET A 19 -11.46 3.62 2.88
N TYR A 20 -12.41 3.63 3.82
CA TYR A 20 -13.52 2.67 3.81
C TYR A 20 -14.42 2.87 2.58
N LEU A 21 -14.77 4.12 2.27
CA LEU A 21 -15.58 4.46 1.10
C LEU A 21 -14.88 4.14 -0.22
N THR A 22 -13.58 4.45 -0.37
CA THR A 22 -12.83 4.04 -1.56
C THR A 22 -12.74 2.53 -1.66
N GLY A 23 -12.54 1.80 -0.56
CA GLY A 23 -12.56 0.34 -0.56
C GLY A 23 -13.87 -0.24 -1.10
N LEU A 24 -15.01 0.30 -0.66
CA LEU A 24 -16.33 -0.14 -1.12
C LEU A 24 -16.57 0.09 -2.62
N VAL A 25 -15.91 1.07 -3.24
CA VAL A 25 -16.05 1.33 -4.68
C VAL A 25 -15.01 0.54 -5.48
N VAL A 26 -13.77 0.52 -5.00
CA VAL A 26 -12.61 -0.01 -5.72
C VAL A 26 -12.64 -1.53 -5.79
N SER A 27 -12.95 -2.23 -4.69
CA SER A 27 -12.94 -3.69 -4.68
C SER A 27 -14.00 -4.27 -5.65
N PRO A 28 -15.28 -3.85 -5.61
CA PRO A 28 -16.28 -4.36 -6.57
C PRO A 28 -15.99 -3.95 -8.01
N LEU A 29 -15.38 -2.78 -8.24
CA LEU A 29 -15.00 -2.34 -9.58
C LEU A 29 -13.97 -3.29 -10.20
N PHE A 30 -12.91 -3.64 -9.47
CA PHE A 30 -11.92 -4.59 -9.98
C PHE A 30 -12.49 -6.00 -10.09
N ASP A 31 -13.32 -6.42 -9.15
CA ASP A 31 -13.96 -7.74 -9.19
C ASP A 31 -14.92 -7.87 -10.40
N THR A 32 -15.68 -6.83 -10.72
CA THR A 32 -16.57 -6.81 -11.91
C THR A 32 -15.78 -6.76 -13.22
N LEU A 33 -14.69 -6.00 -13.29
CA LEU A 33 -13.80 -5.96 -14.46
C LEU A 33 -13.16 -7.33 -14.75
N VAL A 34 -12.79 -8.06 -13.70
CA VAL A 34 -12.29 -9.44 -13.80
C VAL A 34 -13.42 -10.40 -14.18
N ALA A 35 -14.58 -10.31 -13.53
CA ALA A 35 -15.73 -11.19 -13.80
C ALA A 35 -16.26 -11.06 -15.24
N ASN A 36 -16.19 -9.85 -15.81
CA ASN A 36 -16.55 -9.59 -17.21
C ASN A 36 -15.46 -10.01 -18.20
N ASN A 37 -14.40 -10.70 -17.76
CA ASN A 37 -13.25 -11.11 -18.59
C ASN A 37 -12.60 -9.95 -19.36
N THR A 38 -12.74 -8.71 -18.89
CA THR A 38 -12.19 -7.53 -19.55
C THR A 38 -10.69 -7.41 -19.29
N ILE A 39 -10.25 -7.81 -18.10
CA ILE A 39 -8.85 -7.82 -17.69
C ILE A 39 -8.53 -9.13 -16.93
N SER A 40 -7.30 -9.63 -17.08
CA SER A 40 -6.80 -10.75 -16.26
C SER A 40 -6.63 -10.30 -14.80
N ILE A 41 -6.77 -11.24 -13.86
CA ILE A 41 -6.52 -11.02 -12.42
C ILE A 41 -5.13 -10.39 -12.22
N THR A 42 -4.09 -10.91 -12.88
CA THR A 42 -2.73 -10.35 -12.80
C THR A 42 -2.69 -8.89 -13.21
N VAL A 43 -3.40 -8.50 -14.27
CA VAL A 43 -3.45 -7.11 -14.74
C VAL A 43 -4.22 -6.23 -13.77
N ALA A 44 -5.33 -6.72 -13.21
CA ALA A 44 -6.09 -6.02 -12.18
C ALA A 44 -5.24 -5.75 -10.93
N ARG A 45 -4.49 -6.75 -10.44
CA ARG A 45 -3.60 -6.62 -9.28
C ARG A 45 -2.44 -5.66 -9.57
N LYS A 46 -1.85 -5.70 -10.76
CA LYS A 46 -0.81 -4.76 -11.19
C LYS A 46 -1.33 -3.31 -11.20
N ILE A 47 -2.46 -3.06 -11.84
CA ILE A 47 -3.05 -1.71 -11.91
C ILE A 47 -3.39 -1.20 -10.51
N SER A 48 -4.04 -2.02 -9.68
CA SER A 48 -4.39 -1.64 -8.31
C SER A 48 -3.15 -1.27 -7.49
N ASN A 49 -2.09 -2.08 -7.55
CA ASN A 49 -0.85 -1.81 -6.81
C ASN A 49 -0.05 -0.63 -7.39
N SER A 50 -0.07 -0.43 -8.71
CA SER A 50 0.55 0.74 -9.35
C SER A 50 -0.15 2.04 -8.94
N LEU A 51 -1.49 2.06 -8.89
CA LEU A 51 -2.22 3.20 -8.37
C LEU A 51 -1.93 3.42 -6.87
N ALA A 52 -1.87 2.35 -6.09
CA ALA A 52 -1.55 2.40 -4.67
C ALA A 52 -0.13 2.89 -4.36
N SER A 53 0.80 2.88 -5.33
CA SER A 53 2.17 3.36 -5.14
C SER A 53 2.38 4.76 -5.73
N VAL A 54 1.80 5.05 -6.90
CA VAL A 54 1.96 6.34 -7.59
C VAL A 54 1.22 7.46 -6.86
N LEU A 55 -0.01 7.21 -6.38
CA LEU A 55 -0.79 8.27 -5.74
C LEU A 55 -0.19 8.74 -4.41
N PRO A 56 0.26 7.86 -3.48
CA PRO A 56 1.02 8.29 -2.30
C PRO A 56 2.32 9.02 -2.65
N ALA A 57 3.06 8.54 -3.66
CA ALA A 57 4.32 9.18 -4.06
C ALA A 57 4.08 10.61 -4.58
N ALA A 58 3.03 10.81 -5.37
CA ALA A 58 2.61 12.13 -5.84
C ALA A 58 2.16 13.03 -4.69
N ALA A 59 1.35 12.50 -3.75
CA ALA A 59 0.91 13.24 -2.57
C ALA A 59 2.07 13.67 -1.67
N LEU A 60 3.02 12.76 -1.40
CA LEU A 60 4.22 13.04 -0.62
C LEU A 60 5.15 14.05 -1.30
N THR A 61 5.29 13.95 -2.62
CA THR A 61 6.07 14.91 -3.40
C THR A 61 5.41 16.29 -3.35
N CYS A 62 4.09 16.39 -3.50
CA CYS A 62 3.35 17.64 -3.35
C CYS A 62 3.55 18.26 -1.96
N LEU A 63 3.46 17.45 -0.89
CA LEU A 63 3.77 17.88 0.48
C LEU A 63 5.20 18.39 0.64
N ALA A 64 6.17 17.78 -0.05
CA ALA A 64 7.58 18.16 0.02
C ALA A 64 7.88 19.56 -0.58
N PHE A 65 7.02 20.06 -1.47
CA PHE A 65 7.13 21.38 -2.09
C PHE A 65 6.16 22.42 -1.52
N LEU A 66 5.32 22.04 -0.56
CA LEU A 66 4.44 23.00 0.11
C LEU A 66 5.25 23.84 1.11
N GLU A 67 5.42 25.13 0.81
CA GLU A 67 6.07 26.09 1.71
C GLU A 67 5.10 26.65 2.77
N ASN A 68 3.80 26.68 2.46
CA ASN A 68 2.73 27.10 3.39
C ASN A 68 1.84 25.90 3.72
N PHE A 69 1.87 25.44 4.97
CA PHE A 69 1.02 24.36 5.47
C PHE A 69 -0.42 24.87 5.68
N GLU A 70 -1.12 25.14 4.58
CA GLU A 70 -2.57 25.38 4.61
C GLU A 70 -3.26 24.10 5.11
N PRO A 71 -3.94 24.13 6.27
CA PRO A 71 -4.46 22.92 6.93
C PRO A 71 -5.47 22.17 6.05
N ASN A 72 -6.21 22.88 5.20
CA ASN A 72 -7.16 22.28 4.26
C ASN A 72 -6.47 21.45 3.17
N LEU A 73 -5.35 21.93 2.63
CA LEU A 73 -4.64 21.26 1.53
C LEU A 73 -3.85 20.05 2.05
N VAL A 74 -3.28 20.18 3.25
CA VAL A 74 -2.64 19.06 3.96
C VAL A 74 -3.67 17.96 4.26
N ASN A 75 -4.87 18.33 4.75
CA ASN A 75 -5.92 17.36 5.03
C ASN A 75 -6.41 16.64 3.76
N ALA A 76 -6.57 17.36 2.65
CA ALA A 76 -6.95 16.78 1.37
C ALA A 76 -5.90 15.78 0.86
N LEU A 77 -4.61 16.12 0.94
CA LEU A 77 -3.52 15.23 0.56
C LEU A 77 -3.45 13.98 1.44
N LEU A 78 -3.72 14.13 2.73
CA LEU A 78 -3.75 13.03 3.69
C LEU A 78 -4.92 12.08 3.43
N ILE A 79 -6.10 12.62 3.09
CA ILE A 79 -7.26 11.83 2.65
C ILE A 79 -6.93 11.04 1.38
N VAL A 80 -6.26 11.64 0.40
CA VAL A 80 -5.84 10.94 -0.82
C VAL A 80 -4.84 9.82 -0.50
N ALA A 81 -3.81 10.10 0.31
CA ALA A 81 -2.79 9.13 0.69
C ALA A 81 -3.35 7.96 1.51
N VAL A 82 -4.32 8.19 2.38
CA VAL A 82 -4.97 7.12 3.16
C VAL A 82 -6.02 6.38 2.31
N GLY A 83 -6.72 7.10 1.43
CA GLY A 83 -7.66 6.50 0.47
C GLY A 83 -6.99 5.49 -0.46
N THR A 84 -5.71 5.70 -0.79
CA THR A 84 -4.93 4.78 -1.61
C THR A 84 -4.58 3.45 -0.94
N SER A 85 -4.62 3.40 0.40
CA SER A 85 -4.42 2.14 1.14
C SER A 85 -5.49 1.09 0.80
N ALA A 86 -6.69 1.51 0.38
CA ALA A 86 -7.73 0.61 -0.11
C ALA A 86 -7.33 -0.14 -1.39
N PHE A 87 -6.62 0.54 -2.31
CA PHE A 87 -6.06 -0.08 -3.52
C PHE A 87 -4.93 -1.04 -3.20
N GLN A 88 -4.15 -0.76 -2.15
CA GLN A 88 -3.10 -1.66 -1.68
C GLN A 88 -3.70 -2.97 -1.18
N GLN A 89 -4.75 -2.92 -0.36
CA GLN A 89 -5.48 -4.10 0.11
C GLN A 89 -6.08 -4.91 -1.06
N SER A 90 -6.67 -4.23 -2.06
CA SER A 90 -7.22 -4.92 -3.24
C SER A 90 -6.13 -5.47 -4.20
N GLY A 91 -4.90 -4.99 -4.08
CA GLY A 91 -3.74 -5.41 -4.86
C GLY A 91 -2.98 -6.54 -4.20
N TYR A 92 -2.07 -6.21 -3.27
CA TYR A 92 -1.12 -7.19 -2.74
C TYR A 92 -1.78 -8.28 -1.89
N MET A 93 -2.78 -7.93 -1.07
CA MET A 93 -3.41 -8.87 -0.16
C MET A 93 -4.18 -9.93 -0.96
N LEU A 94 -5.00 -9.50 -1.91
CA LEU A 94 -5.68 -10.45 -2.79
C LEU A 94 -4.69 -11.24 -3.65
N ASN A 95 -3.62 -10.61 -4.15
CA ASN A 95 -2.58 -11.32 -4.90
C ASN A 95 -1.93 -12.45 -4.09
N THR A 96 -1.69 -12.28 -2.78
CA THR A 96 -1.13 -13.36 -1.94
C THR A 96 -2.10 -14.55 -1.79
N ILE A 97 -3.41 -14.28 -1.73
CA ILE A 97 -4.44 -15.33 -1.70
C ILE A 97 -4.52 -16.03 -3.05
N ASP A 98 -4.54 -15.24 -4.14
CA ASP A 98 -4.61 -15.73 -5.53
C ASP A 98 -3.38 -16.62 -5.85
N LEU A 99 -2.20 -16.24 -5.35
CA LEU A 99 -0.92 -16.93 -5.58
C LEU A 99 -0.82 -18.28 -4.85
N THR A 100 -1.28 -18.33 -3.59
CA THR A 100 -1.11 -19.50 -2.71
C THR A 100 -2.34 -19.77 -1.83
N PRO A 101 -3.48 -20.22 -2.38
CA PRO A 101 -4.68 -20.50 -1.59
C PRO A 101 -4.47 -21.41 -0.38
N ASN A 102 -3.62 -22.44 -0.49
CA ASN A 102 -3.42 -23.44 0.56
C ASN A 102 -2.42 -22.98 1.63
N HIS A 103 -1.52 -22.04 1.29
CA HIS A 103 -0.46 -21.54 2.17
C HIS A 103 -0.57 -20.04 2.45
N ALA A 104 -1.71 -19.41 2.12
CA ALA A 104 -1.91 -17.97 2.24
C ALA A 104 -1.60 -17.47 3.65
N GLY A 105 -2.09 -18.15 4.69
CA GLY A 105 -1.87 -17.76 6.09
C GLY A 105 -0.38 -17.71 6.47
N THR A 106 0.39 -18.72 6.10
CA THR A 106 1.84 -18.78 6.37
C THR A 106 2.59 -17.70 5.59
N LEU A 107 2.27 -17.53 4.30
CA LEU A 107 2.90 -16.52 3.45
C LEU A 107 2.58 -15.10 3.95
N PHE A 108 1.34 -14.84 4.35
CA PHE A 108 0.96 -13.58 5.00
C PHE A 108 1.70 -13.34 6.30
N GLY A 109 1.89 -14.37 7.13
CA GLY A 109 2.68 -14.26 8.36
C GLY A 109 4.10 -13.81 8.08
N LEU A 110 4.75 -14.41 7.09
CA LEU A 110 6.10 -14.05 6.66
C LEU A 110 6.18 -12.61 6.12
N ILE A 111 5.26 -12.23 5.23
CA ILE A 111 5.17 -10.87 4.67
C ILE A 111 5.01 -9.84 5.81
N ASN A 112 4.12 -10.10 6.76
CA ASN A 112 3.91 -9.21 7.90
C ASN A 112 5.16 -9.13 8.80
N GLY A 113 5.86 -10.25 9.01
CA GLY A 113 7.13 -10.25 9.76
C GLY A 113 8.18 -9.34 9.13
N ILE A 114 8.37 -9.46 7.82
CA ILE A 114 9.29 -8.61 7.05
C ILE A 114 8.85 -7.14 7.11
N ASN A 115 7.54 -6.85 6.95
CA ASN A 115 7.00 -5.49 7.05
C ASN A 115 7.26 -4.85 8.42
N ASN A 116 7.17 -5.61 9.51
CA ASN A 116 7.47 -5.10 10.85
C ASN A 116 8.95 -4.72 11.01
N ILE A 117 9.87 -5.47 10.40
CA ILE A 117 11.30 -5.13 10.40
C ILE A 117 11.52 -3.79 9.69
N PHE A 118 10.94 -3.59 8.50
CA PHE A 118 11.05 -2.31 7.79
C PHE A 118 10.39 -1.16 8.55
N SER A 119 9.27 -1.41 9.23
CA SER A 119 8.59 -0.43 10.06
C SER A 119 9.45 0.04 11.24
N LEU A 120 10.29 -0.86 11.79
CA LEU A 120 11.27 -0.50 12.83
C LEU A 120 12.43 0.34 12.27
N LEU A 121 12.81 0.12 11.01
CA LEU A 121 13.89 0.88 10.36
C LEU A 121 13.46 2.29 9.96
N ALA A 122 12.19 2.53 9.64
CA ALA A 122 11.68 3.84 9.23
C ALA A 122 12.08 5.00 10.18
N PRO A 123 11.84 4.95 11.51
CA PRO A 123 12.26 6.02 12.41
C PRO A 123 13.79 6.15 12.55
N LEU A 124 14.55 5.07 12.36
CA LEU A 124 16.02 5.12 12.36
C LEU A 124 16.55 5.91 11.16
N THR A 125 15.96 5.71 9.98
CA THR A 125 16.32 6.47 8.78
C THR A 125 16.04 7.96 8.96
N VAL A 126 14.90 8.34 9.53
CA VAL A 126 14.58 9.76 9.83
C VAL A 126 15.60 10.36 10.79
N ARG A 127 15.99 9.62 11.83
CA ARG A 127 17.01 10.06 12.79
C ARG A 127 18.38 10.27 12.15
N LEU A 128 18.77 9.44 11.17
CA LEU A 128 20.03 9.58 10.43
C LEU A 128 20.03 10.79 9.50
N LEU A 129 18.86 11.16 8.94
CA LEU A 129 18.70 12.32 8.06
C LEU A 129 18.81 13.65 8.81
N GLY A 130 18.49 13.68 10.10
CA GLY A 130 18.67 14.85 10.96
C GLY A 130 18.01 14.71 12.33
N SER A 131 18.55 15.43 13.31
CA SER A 131 18.06 15.39 14.70
C SER A 131 16.98 16.44 14.99
N ASP A 132 16.90 17.50 14.19
CA ASP A 132 15.94 18.58 14.40
C ASP A 132 14.64 18.34 13.61
N LYS A 133 13.59 17.95 14.34
CA LYS A 133 12.26 17.68 13.78
C LYS A 133 11.51 18.96 13.40
N SER A 134 12.04 20.13 13.73
CA SER A 134 11.43 21.43 13.38
C SER A 134 11.92 21.94 12.03
N ASP A 135 12.97 21.34 11.44
CA ASP A 135 13.55 21.76 10.18
C ASP A 135 12.69 21.31 8.98
N PRO A 136 12.11 22.25 8.20
CA PRO A 136 11.36 21.92 6.99
C PRO A 136 12.20 21.18 5.93
N ILE A 137 13.52 21.42 5.88
CA ILE A 137 14.44 20.80 4.92
C ILE A 137 14.59 19.30 5.24
N LEU A 138 14.59 18.91 6.52
CA LEU A 138 14.60 17.52 6.94
C LEU A 138 13.37 16.78 6.41
N TRP A 139 12.18 17.34 6.63
CA TRP A 139 10.92 16.73 6.21
C TRP A 139 10.82 16.62 4.69
N ARG A 140 11.28 17.63 3.96
CA ARG A 140 11.37 17.56 2.49
C ARG A 140 12.24 16.40 2.02
N LYS A 141 13.40 16.17 2.63
CA LYS A 141 14.27 15.02 2.31
C LYS A 141 13.59 13.69 2.63
N VAL A 142 12.92 13.58 3.78
CA VAL A 142 12.19 12.38 4.19
C VAL A 142 11.06 12.08 3.19
N PHE A 143 10.23 13.06 2.83
CA PHE A 143 9.12 12.86 1.89
C PHE A 143 9.59 12.47 0.49
N LEU A 144 10.66 13.10 -0.02
CA LEU A 144 11.23 12.74 -1.32
C LEU A 144 11.84 11.33 -1.31
N LEU A 145 12.52 10.95 -0.22
CA LEU A 145 13.05 9.60 -0.05
C LEU A 145 11.92 8.56 -0.04
N SER A 146 10.86 8.80 0.76
CA SER A 146 9.69 7.93 0.80
C SER A 146 9.00 7.81 -0.56
N ALA A 147 8.79 8.92 -1.27
CA ALA A 147 8.21 8.91 -2.61
C ALA A 147 9.06 8.08 -3.59
N GLY A 148 10.38 8.20 -3.54
CA GLY A 148 11.30 7.39 -4.34
C GLY A 148 11.18 5.88 -4.05
N ILE A 149 11.09 5.50 -2.76
CA ILE A 149 10.88 4.11 -2.35
C ILE A 149 9.53 3.58 -2.88
N TYR A 150 8.45 4.36 -2.75
CA TYR A 150 7.13 3.98 -3.27
C TYR A 150 7.16 3.70 -4.78
N ILE A 151 7.80 4.58 -5.56
CA ILE A 151 7.91 4.40 -7.01
C ILE A 151 8.77 3.18 -7.36
N ALA A 152 9.93 3.02 -6.70
CA ALA A 152 10.82 1.90 -6.96
C ALA A 152 10.16 0.55 -6.64
N CYS A 153 9.52 0.42 -5.48
CA CYS A 153 8.77 -0.78 -5.09
C CYS A 153 7.55 -1.01 -6.00
N GLY A 154 6.83 0.05 -6.36
CA GLY A 154 5.69 -0.01 -7.28
C GLY A 154 6.08 -0.51 -8.67
N LEU A 155 7.20 -0.02 -9.22
CA LEU A 155 7.75 -0.47 -10.50
C LEU A 155 8.22 -1.92 -10.44
N PHE A 156 8.94 -2.29 -9.39
CA PHE A 156 9.35 -3.68 -9.18
C PHE A 156 8.14 -4.62 -9.16
N TYR A 157 7.10 -4.26 -8.40
CA TYR A 157 5.86 -5.03 -8.36
C TYR A 157 5.18 -5.11 -9.73
N ALA A 158 5.06 -3.98 -10.45
CA ALA A 158 4.42 -3.95 -11.76
C ALA A 158 5.10 -4.87 -12.79
N ILE A 159 6.43 -4.96 -12.73
CA ILE A 159 7.22 -5.81 -13.64
C ILE A 159 7.10 -7.28 -13.24
N PHE A 160 7.34 -7.60 -11.96
CA PHE A 160 7.58 -8.98 -11.52
C PHE A 160 6.36 -9.71 -10.94
N THR A 161 5.26 -9.03 -10.59
CA THR A 161 4.11 -9.73 -9.99
C THR A 161 3.41 -10.65 -10.99
N SER A 162 2.94 -11.79 -10.49
CA SER A 162 1.95 -12.66 -11.12
C SER A 162 0.87 -13.01 -10.09
N ALA A 163 -0.35 -13.21 -10.56
CA ALA A 163 -1.47 -13.73 -9.77
C ALA A 163 -1.82 -15.19 -10.12
N ASP A 164 -0.98 -15.88 -10.89
CA ASP A 164 -1.17 -17.29 -11.22
C ASP A 164 -0.80 -18.18 -10.02
N VAL A 165 -1.60 -19.21 -9.77
CA VAL A 165 -1.37 -20.18 -8.69
C VAL A 165 0.01 -20.82 -8.85
N GLN A 166 0.82 -20.77 -7.79
CA GLN A 166 2.19 -21.25 -7.84
C GLN A 166 2.27 -22.79 -7.78
N ARG A 167 3.30 -23.35 -8.42
CA ARG A 167 3.47 -24.82 -8.57
C ARG A 167 3.58 -25.58 -7.24
N TRP A 168 4.08 -24.92 -6.21
CA TRP A 168 4.25 -25.45 -4.84
C TRP A 168 3.01 -25.21 -3.96
N ASN A 169 1.91 -24.70 -4.52
CA ASN A 169 0.64 -24.56 -3.79
C ASN A 169 -0.09 -25.91 -3.63
N GLY A 170 0.41 -27.00 -4.21
CA GLY A 170 -0.16 -28.33 -4.04
C GLY A 170 -0.18 -28.74 -2.57
N THR A 171 -1.24 -29.44 -2.14
CA THR A 171 -1.20 -30.07 -0.82
C THR A 171 -0.24 -31.28 -0.85
N GLU A 172 0.34 -31.65 0.30
CA GLU A 172 1.25 -32.81 0.44
C GLU A 172 0.66 -34.11 -0.19
N LYS A 173 -0.67 -34.24 -0.19
CA LYS A 173 -1.44 -35.34 -0.80
C LYS A 173 -1.57 -35.27 -2.34
N GLU A 174 -1.43 -34.10 -2.94
CA GLU A 174 -1.43 -33.88 -4.39
C GLU A 174 -0.02 -33.96 -4.99
N GLU A 175 0.99 -33.52 -4.24
CA GLU A 175 2.40 -33.67 -4.61
C GLU A 175 2.81 -35.16 -4.62
N GLU A 176 2.41 -35.94 -3.61
CA GLU A 176 2.62 -37.40 -3.61
C GLU A 176 1.95 -38.14 -4.79
N LYS A 177 0.82 -37.64 -5.31
CA LYS A 177 0.13 -38.24 -6.47
C LYS A 177 0.81 -37.89 -7.79
N THR A 178 1.55 -36.78 -7.82
CA THR A 178 2.24 -36.29 -9.02
C THR A 178 3.63 -36.92 -9.14
N GLU A 179 4.30 -37.20 -8.02
CA GLU A 179 5.57 -37.98 -8.02
C GLU A 179 5.38 -39.48 -8.29
N LYS A 180 4.19 -40.03 -8.03
CA LYS A 180 3.87 -41.45 -8.27
C LYS A 180 3.37 -41.73 -9.70
N LYS A 181 3.48 -40.78 -10.62
CA LYS A 181 3.01 -40.88 -12.02
C LYS A 181 4.16 -40.65 -13.00
#